data_AF-A0A9E6A2K4-F1
#
_entry.id   AF-A0A9E6A2K4-F1
#
_cell.length_a   1.000
_cell.length_b   1.000
_cell.length_c   1.000
_cell.angle_alpha   90.00
_cell.angle_beta   90.00
_cell.angle_gamma   90.00
#
_symmetry.space_group_name_H-M   'P 1'
#
loop_
_entity.id
_entity.type
_entity.pdbx_description
1 polymer ?
#
loop_
_entity_poly.entity_id
_entity_poly.type
_entity_poly.pdbx_seq_one_letter_code
_entity_poly.pdbx_strand_id
1 'polypeptide(L)'
;MVDHITLFYTVAQIAGIFVGFGTLIAFTKPKDVTTAQQQALTATVMAGLLVIVAALIPVLLFAYGVSPNLAWPVSAGLVLAINWATIWPQRAPFINALKRRNPFEIVLIFGMEAVVEVPLILIVLHVFPAQSFPLYATTLVFSIVQAASLLMLLALDLTAEDD
;
A
#
# COMPACT_ATOMS: atom_id res chain seq x y z
N MET A 1 -6.86 10.78 -20.73
CA MET A 1 -7.80 9.95 -19.93
C MET A 1 -7.52 8.47 -20.17
N VAL A 2 -7.44 8.02 -21.43
CA VAL A 2 -7.03 6.64 -21.78
C VAL A 2 -5.67 6.29 -21.15
N ASP A 3 -4.67 7.18 -21.25
CA ASP A 3 -3.33 6.92 -20.67
C ASP A 3 -3.33 6.77 -19.15
N HIS A 4 -4.24 7.47 -18.45
CA HIS A 4 -4.36 7.39 -16.99
C HIS A 4 -5.00 6.06 -16.56
N ILE A 5 -5.98 5.61 -17.32
CA ILE A 5 -6.66 4.33 -17.10
C ILE A 5 -5.67 3.18 -17.34
N THR A 6 -4.87 3.26 -18.42
CA THR A 6 -3.81 2.30 -18.69
C THR A 6 -2.80 2.23 -17.53
N LEU A 7 -2.34 3.38 -17.01
CA LEU A 7 -1.45 3.42 -15.85
C LEU A 7 -2.05 2.68 -14.65
N PHE A 8 -3.30 2.97 -14.29
CA PHE A 8 -3.94 2.33 -13.14
C PHE A 8 -4.18 0.84 -13.33
N TYR A 9 -4.53 0.38 -14.54
CA TYR A 9 -4.59 -1.05 -14.83
C TYR A 9 -3.23 -1.72 -14.70
N THR A 10 -2.16 -1.11 -15.22
CA THR A 10 -0.80 -1.64 -15.09
C THR A 10 -0.36 -1.69 -13.63
N VAL A 11 -0.62 -0.64 -12.85
CA VAL A 11 -0.34 -0.59 -11.40
C VAL A 11 -1.11 -1.69 -10.66
N ALA A 12 -2.40 -1.89 -10.97
CA ALA A 12 -3.21 -2.95 -10.39
C ALA A 12 -2.66 -4.35 -10.75
N GLN A 13 -2.21 -4.56 -11.98
CA GLN A 13 -1.58 -5.81 -12.42
C GLN A 13 -0.29 -6.07 -11.65
N ILE A 14 0.59 -5.08 -11.53
CA ILE A 14 1.84 -5.18 -10.76
C ILE A 14 1.53 -5.52 -9.30
N ALA A 15 0.58 -4.83 -8.68
CA ALA A 15 0.15 -5.12 -7.32
C ALA A 15 -0.42 -6.55 -7.18
N GLY A 16 -1.19 -7.01 -8.18
CA GLY A 16 -1.68 -8.39 -8.27
C GLY A 16 -0.56 -9.44 -8.27
N ILE A 17 0.56 -9.16 -8.93
CA ILE A 17 1.75 -10.02 -8.92
C ILE A 17 2.33 -10.12 -7.51
N PHE A 18 2.49 -8.99 -6.79
CA PHE A 18 2.97 -8.99 -5.40
C PHE A 18 2.03 -9.76 -4.46
N VAL A 19 0.72 -9.57 -4.60
CA VAL A 19 -0.29 -10.32 -3.84
C VAL A 19 -0.19 -11.82 -4.11
N GLY A 20 -0.03 -12.20 -5.38
CA GLY A 20 0.12 -13.60 -5.81
C GLY A 20 1.37 -14.24 -5.20
N PHE A 21 2.53 -13.59 -5.32
CA PHE A 21 3.78 -14.09 -4.73
C PHE A 21 3.73 -14.15 -3.20
N GLY A 22 3.21 -13.12 -2.53
CA GLY A 22 3.03 -13.12 -1.08
C GLY A 22 2.10 -14.26 -0.63
N THR A 23 1.03 -14.51 -1.38
CA THR A 23 0.14 -15.64 -1.09
C THR A 23 0.84 -16.97 -1.29
N LEU A 24 1.58 -17.17 -2.39
CA LEU A 24 2.34 -18.41 -2.63
C LEU A 24 3.36 -18.67 -1.52
N ILE A 25 4.13 -17.67 -1.12
CA ILE A 25 5.07 -17.77 0.01
C ILE A 25 4.34 -18.14 1.30
N ALA A 26 3.11 -17.65 1.50
CA ALA A 26 2.31 -18.00 2.66
C ALA A 26 1.90 -19.48 2.70
N PHE A 27 1.74 -20.10 1.53
CA PHE A 27 1.38 -21.51 1.41
C PHE A 27 2.58 -22.46 1.36
N THR A 28 3.75 -22.00 0.89
CA THR A 28 4.94 -22.84 0.71
C THR A 28 5.90 -22.81 1.90
N LYS A 29 5.72 -21.88 2.84
CA LYS A 29 6.61 -21.74 4.00
C LYS A 29 6.59 -22.96 4.94
N PRO A 30 7.74 -23.29 5.60
CA PRO A 30 7.81 -24.33 6.62
C PRO A 30 6.83 -24.08 7.78
N LYS A 31 6.44 -25.15 8.51
CA LYS A 31 5.49 -25.04 9.64
C LYS A 31 5.99 -24.16 10.80
N ASP A 32 7.28 -23.87 10.86
CA ASP A 32 7.95 -23.21 11.98
C ASP A 32 8.23 -21.71 11.74
N VAL A 33 7.45 -21.03 10.90
CA VAL A 33 7.54 -19.57 10.77
C VAL A 33 7.15 -18.85 12.07
N THR A 34 7.94 -17.85 12.43
CA THR A 34 7.63 -16.99 13.58
C THR A 34 6.35 -16.17 13.34
N THR A 35 5.69 -15.75 14.42
CA THR A 35 4.53 -14.86 14.34
C THR A 35 4.85 -13.54 13.62
N ALA A 36 6.09 -13.06 13.73
CA ALA A 36 6.55 -11.85 13.05
C ALA A 36 6.64 -12.02 11.53
N GLN A 37 7.22 -13.13 11.04
CA GLN A 37 7.29 -13.46 9.62
C GLN A 37 5.87 -13.63 9.02
N GLN A 38 4.96 -14.26 9.77
CA GLN A 38 3.56 -14.37 9.34
C GLN A 38 2.87 -13.01 9.24
N GLN A 39 3.09 -12.11 10.20
CA GLN A 39 2.54 -10.75 10.18
C GLN A 39 3.09 -9.92 9.02
N ALA A 40 4.40 -9.98 8.74
CA ALA A 40 5.01 -9.28 7.61
C ALA A 40 4.46 -9.75 6.26
N LEU A 41 4.20 -11.05 6.14
CA LEU A 41 3.61 -11.63 4.93
C LEU A 41 2.16 -11.19 4.74
N THR A 42 1.34 -11.26 5.80
CA THR A 42 -0.04 -10.77 5.75
C THR A 42 -0.07 -9.27 5.45
N ALA A 43 0.82 -8.47 6.05
CA ALA A 43 0.91 -7.04 5.77
C ALA A 43 1.26 -6.76 4.29
N THR A 44 2.19 -7.53 3.71
CA THR A 44 2.54 -7.42 2.29
C THR A 44 1.36 -7.72 1.38
N VAL A 45 0.64 -8.82 1.63
CA VAL A 45 -0.54 -9.22 0.85
C VAL A 45 -1.65 -8.17 0.97
N MET A 46 -1.90 -7.67 2.18
CA MET A 46 -2.91 -6.63 2.42
C MET A 46 -2.54 -5.30 1.75
N ALA A 47 -1.27 -4.91 1.79
CA ALA A 47 -0.78 -3.71 1.11
C ALA A 47 -0.95 -3.82 -0.42
N GLY A 48 -0.56 -4.96 -1.01
CA GLY A 48 -0.77 -5.21 -2.42
C GLY A 48 -2.26 -5.17 -2.80
N LEU A 49 -3.13 -5.79 -1.99
CA LEU A 49 -4.58 -5.76 -2.22
C LEU A 49 -5.15 -4.34 -2.13
N LEU A 50 -4.67 -3.53 -1.18
CA LEU A 50 -5.04 -2.12 -1.06
C LEU A 50 -4.68 -1.35 -2.33
N VAL A 51 -3.48 -1.56 -2.89
CA VAL A 51 -3.07 -0.91 -4.15
C VAL A 51 -3.98 -1.30 -5.32
N ILE A 52 -4.37 -2.57 -5.42
CA ILE A 52 -5.31 -3.03 -6.47
C ILE A 52 -6.62 -2.27 -6.34
N VAL A 53 -7.20 -2.25 -5.13
CA VAL A 53 -8.46 -1.56 -4.86
C VAL A 53 -8.33 -0.06 -5.17
N ALA A 54 -7.26 0.57 -4.67
CA ALA A 54 -6.99 1.98 -4.88
C ALA A 54 -6.83 2.33 -6.36
N ALA A 55 -6.13 1.52 -7.15
CA ALA A 55 -5.98 1.75 -8.58
C ALA A 55 -7.31 1.62 -9.34
N LEU A 56 -8.21 0.73 -8.91
CA LEU A 56 -9.46 0.45 -9.61
C LEU A 56 -10.61 1.39 -9.25
N ILE A 57 -10.64 1.97 -8.05
CA ILE A 57 -11.71 2.91 -7.64
C ILE A 57 -11.88 4.08 -8.64
N PRO A 58 -10.84 4.88 -8.99
CA PRO A 58 -11.00 5.98 -9.92
C PRO A 58 -11.40 5.49 -11.32
N VAL A 59 -10.88 4.35 -11.77
CA VAL A 59 -11.27 3.73 -13.05
C VAL A 59 -12.77 3.45 -13.08
N LEU A 60 -13.31 2.87 -12.01
CA LEU A 60 -14.74 2.57 -11.88
C LEU A 60 -15.57 3.86 -11.91
N LEU A 61 -15.20 4.87 -11.11
CA LEU A 61 -15.93 6.14 -11.06
C LEU A 61 -15.94 6.85 -12.42
N PHE A 62 -14.81 6.86 -13.14
CA PHE A 62 -14.74 7.42 -14.49
C PHE A 62 -15.56 6.62 -15.51
N ALA A 63 -15.63 5.30 -15.39
CA ALA A 63 -16.47 4.46 -16.23
C ALA A 63 -17.97 4.79 -16.06
N TYR A 64 -18.39 5.21 -14.86
CA TYR A 64 -19.75 5.70 -14.59
C TYR A 64 -19.98 7.17 -14.98
N GLY A 65 -19.00 7.84 -15.59
CA GLY A 65 -19.12 9.24 -16.00
C GLY A 65 -19.04 10.24 -14.85
N VAL A 66 -18.54 9.84 -13.67
CA VAL A 66 -18.34 10.76 -12.54
C VAL A 66 -17.31 11.82 -12.92
N SER A 67 -17.61 13.08 -12.60
CA SER A 67 -16.73 14.19 -12.94
C SER A 67 -15.39 14.10 -12.18
N PRO A 68 -14.27 14.54 -12.77
CA PRO A 68 -12.96 14.53 -12.10
C PRO A 68 -12.94 15.25 -10.74
N ASN A 69 -13.72 16.32 -10.60
CA ASN A 69 -13.83 17.09 -9.37
C ASN A 69 -14.43 16.29 -8.21
N LEU A 70 -15.20 15.23 -8.48
CA LEU A 70 -15.75 14.35 -7.46
C LEU A 70 -15.03 13.00 -7.41
N ALA A 71 -14.59 12.49 -8.56
CA ALA A 71 -13.95 11.18 -8.64
C ALA A 71 -12.65 11.13 -7.82
N TRP A 72 -11.78 12.14 -7.91
CA TRP A 72 -10.50 12.12 -7.19
C TRP A 72 -10.64 12.20 -5.67
N PRO A 73 -11.39 13.16 -5.10
CA PRO A 73 -11.57 13.27 -3.65
C PRO A 73 -12.28 12.07 -3.06
N VAL A 74 -13.29 11.52 -3.75
CA VAL A 74 -13.98 10.30 -3.31
C VAL A 74 -13.02 9.11 -3.34
N SER A 75 -12.25 8.95 -4.41
CA SER A 75 -11.24 7.87 -4.49
C SER A 75 -10.20 7.99 -3.40
N ALA A 76 -9.66 9.18 -3.16
CA ALA A 76 -8.65 9.43 -2.13
C ALA A 76 -9.21 9.22 -0.72
N GLY A 77 -10.44 9.69 -0.47
CA GLY A 77 -11.12 9.50 0.81
C GLY A 77 -11.41 8.04 1.11
N LEU A 78 -11.85 7.26 0.11
CA LEU A 78 -12.07 5.83 0.26
C LEU A 78 -10.76 5.09 0.56
N VAL A 79 -9.68 5.40 -0.16
CA VAL A 79 -8.38 4.77 0.08
C VAL A 79 -7.83 5.13 1.45
N LEU A 80 -7.91 6.39 1.88
CA LEU A 80 -7.54 6.81 3.23
C LEU A 80 -8.35 6.06 4.29
N ALA A 81 -9.66 5.96 4.11
CA ALA A 81 -10.53 5.27 5.04
C ALA A 81 -10.16 3.79 5.17
N ILE A 82 -9.88 3.10 4.04
CA ILE A 82 -9.43 1.70 4.06
C ILE A 82 -8.06 1.60 4.74
N ASN A 83 -7.10 2.46 4.39
CA ASN A 83 -5.76 2.44 4.98
C ASN A 83 -5.80 2.66 6.49
N TRP A 84 -6.61 3.60 6.96
CA TRP A 84 -6.77 3.84 8.38
C TRP A 84 -7.50 2.69 9.07
N ALA A 85 -8.54 2.11 8.46
CA ALA A 85 -9.24 0.96 9.03
C ALA A 85 -8.32 -0.26 9.20
N THR A 86 -7.34 -0.46 8.30
CA THR A 86 -6.37 -1.57 8.39
C THR A 86 -5.25 -1.28 9.37
N ILE A 87 -4.70 -0.06 9.38
CA ILE A 87 -3.53 0.32 10.17
C ILE A 87 -3.90 0.64 11.63
N TRP A 88 -5.03 1.31 11.88
CA TRP A 88 -5.39 1.82 13.22
C TRP A 88 -5.43 0.74 14.31
N PRO A 89 -6.03 -0.45 14.08
CA PRO A 89 -6.02 -1.53 15.07
C PRO A 89 -4.61 -2.06 15.37
N GLN A 90 -3.68 -1.90 14.42
CA GLN A 90 -2.32 -2.42 14.48
C GLN A 90 -1.31 -1.39 15.00
N ARG A 91 -1.62 -0.08 15.02
CA ARG A 91 -0.69 0.99 15.43
C ARG A 91 -0.15 0.83 16.84
N ALA A 92 -1.01 0.53 17.82
CA ALA A 92 -0.60 0.44 19.22
C ALA A 92 0.43 -0.69 19.49
N PRO A 93 0.18 -1.96 19.08
CA PRO A 93 1.18 -3.02 19.21
C PRO A 93 2.41 -2.76 18.32
N PHE A 94 2.24 -2.18 17.14
CA PHE A 94 3.34 -1.88 16.22
C PHE A 94 4.30 -0.81 16.77
N ILE A 95 3.80 0.31 17.30
CA ILE A 95 4.63 1.36 17.94
C ILE A 95 5.38 0.80 19.14
N ASN A 96 4.75 -0.07 19.93
CA ASN A 96 5.38 -0.71 21.08
C ASN A 96 6.46 -1.73 20.67
N ALA A 97 6.26 -2.46 19.57
CA ALA A 97 7.27 -3.33 18.97
C ALA A 97 8.43 -2.52 18.37
N LEU A 98 8.13 -1.38 17.72
CA LEU A 98 9.12 -0.48 17.11
C LEU A 98 10.03 0.20 18.13
N LYS A 99 9.55 0.51 19.34
CA LYS A 99 10.40 1.07 20.42
C LYS A 99 11.58 0.17 20.81
N ARG A 100 11.56 -1.11 20.40
CA ARG A 100 12.65 -2.08 20.62
C ARG A 100 13.57 -2.25 19.40
N ARG A 101 13.26 -1.60 18.26
CA ARG A 101 13.97 -1.69 16.97
C ARG A 101 14.83 -0.46 16.70
N ASN A 102 15.67 -0.55 15.67
CA ASN A 102 16.57 0.51 15.21
C ASN A 102 15.77 1.77 14.80
N PRO A 103 16.12 2.98 15.27
CA PRO A 103 15.43 4.22 14.93
C PRO A 103 15.39 4.54 13.43
N PHE A 104 16.34 4.02 12.65
CA PHE A 104 16.37 4.21 11.20
C PHE A 104 15.18 3.53 10.49
N GLU A 105 14.80 2.33 10.92
CA GLU A 105 13.66 1.60 10.35
C GLU A 105 12.34 2.32 10.61
N ILE A 106 12.22 2.97 11.78
CA ILE A 106 11.07 3.79 12.15
C ILE A 106 10.92 4.95 11.17
N VAL A 107 12.00 5.70 10.97
CA VAL A 107 12.00 6.86 10.05
C VAL A 107 11.69 6.42 8.62
N LEU A 108 12.23 5.29 8.18
CA LEU A 108 11.94 4.74 6.85
C LEU A 108 10.45 4.40 6.69
N ILE A 109 9.87 3.63 7.61
CA ILE A 109 8.48 3.17 7.51
C ILE A 109 7.50 4.36 7.62
N PHE A 110 7.65 5.21 8.64
CA PHE A 110 6.76 6.37 8.80
C PHE A 110 7.00 7.44 7.73
N GLY A 111 8.22 7.56 7.22
CA GLY A 111 8.54 8.43 6.10
C GLY A 111 7.82 7.99 4.82
N MET A 112 7.86 6.69 4.49
CA MET A 112 7.13 6.16 3.34
C MET A 112 5.62 6.29 3.52
N GLU A 113 5.10 6.02 4.74
CA GLU A 113 3.68 6.19 5.04
C GLU A 113 3.24 7.64 4.84
N ALA A 114 4.04 8.62 5.29
CA ALA A 114 3.74 10.03 5.07
C ALA A 114 3.71 10.39 3.58
N VAL A 115 4.60 9.83 2.76
CA VAL A 115 4.60 10.03 1.30
C VAL A 115 3.36 9.43 0.64
N VAL A 116 2.77 8.39 1.22
CA VAL A 116 1.51 7.78 0.75
C VAL A 116 0.29 8.58 1.21
N GLU A 117 0.22 8.94 2.50
CA GLU A 117 -0.96 9.57 3.11
C GLU A 117 -1.11 11.06 2.75
N VAL A 118 -0.02 11.83 2.74
CA VAL A 118 -0.08 13.28 2.51
C VAL A 118 -0.71 13.63 1.16
N PRO A 119 -0.32 13.02 0.02
CA PRO A 119 -0.97 13.28 -1.26
C PRO A 119 -2.48 13.00 -1.23
N LEU A 120 -2.92 11.92 -0.58
CA LEU A 120 -4.34 11.60 -0.47
C LEU A 120 -5.11 12.67 0.33
N ILE A 121 -4.53 13.14 1.44
CA ILE A 121 -5.12 14.21 2.26
C ILE A 121 -5.24 15.50 1.43
N LEU A 122 -4.20 15.85 0.68
CA LEU A 122 -4.22 17.04 -0.19
C LEU A 122 -5.31 16.96 -1.28
N ILE A 123 -5.56 15.76 -1.82
CA ILE A 123 -6.64 15.52 -2.79
C ILE A 123 -8.00 15.69 -2.12
N VAL A 124 -8.23 15.06 -0.96
CA VAL A 124 -9.51 15.15 -0.22
C VAL A 124 -9.84 16.60 0.12
N LEU A 125 -8.85 17.34 0.62
CA LEU A 125 -8.99 18.74 1.01
C LEU A 125 -9.05 19.71 -0.18
N HIS A 126 -8.94 19.23 -1.42
CA HIS A 126 -8.95 20.05 -2.62
C HIS A 126 -7.89 21.17 -2.63
N VAL A 127 -6.72 20.94 -2.02
CA VAL A 127 -5.65 21.98 -1.96
C VAL A 127 -5.09 22.25 -3.36
N PHE A 128 -4.91 21.19 -4.15
CA PHE A 128 -4.30 21.23 -5.48
C PHE A 128 -5.13 20.42 -6.50
N PRO A 129 -6.33 20.89 -6.90
CA PRO A 129 -7.27 20.10 -7.70
C PRO A 129 -6.70 19.68 -9.07
N ALA A 130 -5.90 20.55 -9.69
CA ALA A 130 -5.24 20.27 -10.97
C ALA A 130 -4.18 19.16 -10.87
N GLN A 131 -3.63 18.95 -9.68
CA GLN A 131 -2.61 17.94 -9.38
C GLN A 131 -3.20 16.66 -8.77
N SER A 132 -4.52 16.49 -8.76
CA SER A 132 -5.16 15.31 -8.15
C SER A 132 -4.65 13.99 -8.75
N PHE A 133 -4.48 13.92 -10.08
CA PHE A 133 -3.93 12.74 -10.74
C PHE A 133 -2.48 12.41 -10.34
N PRO A 134 -1.48 13.31 -10.49
CA PRO A 134 -0.11 12.99 -10.12
C PRO A 134 0.05 12.73 -8.61
N LEU A 135 -0.73 13.39 -7.75
CA LEU A 135 -0.74 13.09 -6.32
C LEU A 135 -1.25 11.66 -6.06
N TYR A 136 -2.33 11.25 -6.71
CA TYR A 136 -2.89 9.90 -6.55
C TYR A 136 -1.95 8.82 -7.11
N ALA A 137 -1.35 9.08 -8.27
CA ALA A 137 -0.35 8.19 -8.86
C ALA A 137 0.89 8.04 -7.94
N THR A 138 1.32 9.12 -7.30
CA THR A 138 2.42 9.10 -6.32
C THR A 138 2.10 8.14 -5.18
N THR A 139 0.91 8.24 -4.58
CA THR A 139 0.44 7.31 -3.55
C THR A 139 0.55 5.86 -4.04
N LEU A 140 -0.01 5.54 -5.20
CA LEU A 140 -0.02 4.16 -5.71
C LEU A 140 1.39 3.61 -5.94
N VAL A 141 2.28 4.39 -6.54
CA VAL A 141 3.66 3.98 -6.80
C VAL A 141 4.39 3.72 -5.49
N PHE A 142 4.30 4.64 -4.53
CA PHE A 142 4.98 4.47 -3.24
C PHE A 142 4.40 3.32 -2.42
N SER A 143 3.09 3.06 -2.50
CA SER A 143 2.49 1.88 -1.88
C SER A 143 2.99 0.57 -2.49
N ILE A 144 3.24 0.52 -3.81
CA ILE A 144 3.91 -0.64 -4.44
C ILE A 144 5.33 -0.80 -3.91
N VAL A 145 6.11 0.28 -3.86
CA VAL A 145 7.50 0.24 -3.36
C VAL A 145 7.52 -0.21 -1.90
N GLN A 146 6.57 0.24 -1.07
CA GLN A 146 6.42 -0.18 0.31
C GLN A 146 6.11 -1.68 0.41
N ALA A 147 5.15 -2.19 -0.37
CA ALA A 147 4.83 -3.62 -0.43
C ALA A 147 6.03 -4.46 -0.89
N ALA A 148 6.75 -4.02 -1.92
CA ALA A 148 7.95 -4.69 -2.42
C ALA A 148 9.07 -4.72 -1.38
N SER A 149 9.26 -3.61 -0.65
CA SER A 149 10.26 -3.51 0.42
C SER A 149 9.96 -4.45 1.57
N LEU A 150 8.68 -4.56 1.98
CA LEU A 150 8.25 -5.53 3.00
C LEU A 150 8.49 -6.97 2.56
N LEU A 151 8.18 -7.29 1.30
CA LEU A 151 8.44 -8.62 0.74
C LEU A 151 9.93 -8.95 0.70
N MET A 152 10.77 -8.00 0.28
CA MET A 152 12.22 -8.16 0.23
C MET A 152 12.79 -8.39 1.63
N LEU A 153 12.37 -7.60 2.62
CA LEU A 153 12.81 -7.78 4.01
C LEU A 153 12.42 -9.16 4.54
N LEU A 154 11.21 -9.63 4.25
CA LEU A 154 10.79 -10.98 4.63
C LEU A 154 11.62 -12.06 3.93
N ALA A 155 11.90 -11.91 2.64
CA ALA A 155 12.69 -12.88 1.89
C ALA A 155 14.13 -12.99 2.42
N LEU A 156 14.76 -11.87 2.79
CA LEU A 156 16.09 -11.85 3.39
C LEU A 156 16.11 -12.49 4.78
N ASP A 157 15.08 -12.24 5.59
CA ASP A 157 14.96 -12.82 6.94
C ASP A 157 14.82 -14.35 6.88
N LEU A 158 14.06 -14.87 5.92
CA LEU A 158 13.94 -16.31 5.69
C LEU A 158 15.26 -16.97 5.26
N THR A 159 16.10 -16.27 4.50
CA THR A 159 17.39 -16.83 4.05
C THR A 159 18.49 -16.79 5.13
N ALA A 160 18.34 -15.96 6.16
CA ALA A 160 19.34 -15.82 7.21
C ALA A 160 19.23 -16.88 8.33
N GLU A 161 18.11 -17.61 8.41
CA GLU A 161 17.91 -18.71 9.38
C GLU A 161 18.44 -20.07 8.88
N ASP A 162 18.81 -20.18 7.59
CA ASP A 162 19.26 -21.42 6.94
C ASP A 162 20.81 -21.61 6.93
N ASP A 163 21.59 -20.64 7.44
CA ASP A 163 23.06 -20.67 7.59
C ASP A 163 23.51 -20.89 9.06
#